data_AF-A0A4Z2F068-F1
#
_entry.id   AF-A0A4Z2F068-F1
#
_cell.length_a   1.000
_cell.length_b   1.000
_cell.length_c   1.000
_cell.angle_alpha   90.00
_cell.angle_beta   90.00
_cell.angle_gamma   90.00
#
_symmetry.space_group_name_H-M   'P 1'
#
loop_
_entity.id
_entity.type
_entity.pdbx_description
1 polymer ?
#
loop_
_entity_poly.entity_id
_entity_poly.type
_entity_poly.pdbx_seq_one_letter_code
_entity_poly.pdbx_strand_id
1 'polypeptide(L)'
;MSAESSGGDERREAARGGARRREAAVLYLLLSERLPGRKARRRCVLETVVKPAIVFFLMFYGCWKTLNQYTIAEINHRLKNYLKFLFVREPFERLVSAYRNKFTLKYNSSFHKRFGTRIIRRYRKNATQDALLNGADVKFKEFAEYLVDPATQRDGPLNEHWQTAYQLCHPCHIHYDLVGKYETLEEDANYVLRLVGVGDSLRFPSYAKSTRTTDAMTAQFFSNISTQQQIQLNQLYKLDFLMFNYSTPSYLRLD
;
A
#
# COMPACT_ATOMS: atom_id res chain seq x y z
N MET A 1 50.13 49.43 24.53
CA MET A 1 49.05 48.46 24.78
C MET A 1 47.77 49.05 24.21
N SER A 2 47.50 48.72 22.95
CA SER A 2 46.30 49.06 22.18
C SER A 2 45.11 48.26 22.76
N ALA A 3 44.00 48.89 23.14
CA ALA A 3 42.89 49.40 22.32
C ALA A 3 41.84 48.34 21.96
N GLU A 4 40.71 48.46 22.65
CA GLU A 4 39.31 48.45 22.18
C GLU A 4 38.65 47.28 21.40
N SER A 5 37.53 46.87 22.00
CA SER A 5 36.24 46.49 21.39
C SER A 5 36.09 45.12 20.74
N SER A 6 35.23 44.29 21.34
CA SER A 6 34.52 43.20 20.64
C SER A 6 33.24 42.83 21.40
N GLY A 7 32.34 43.79 21.56
CA GLY A 7 30.94 43.57 21.99
C GLY A 7 30.00 43.20 20.84
N GLY A 8 30.49 42.49 19.82
CA GLY A 8 29.81 42.34 18.52
C GLY A 8 29.49 40.92 18.07
N ASP A 9 29.90 39.87 18.79
CA ASP A 9 29.90 38.51 18.22
C ASP A 9 28.70 37.63 18.63
N GLU A 10 28.06 37.88 19.77
CA GLU A 10 26.94 37.02 20.24
C GLU A 10 25.61 37.23 19.49
N ARG A 11 25.50 38.25 18.62
CA ARG A 11 24.30 38.48 17.80
C ARG A 11 24.43 38.04 16.34
N ARG A 12 25.61 37.60 15.89
CA ARG A 12 25.80 37.12 14.50
C ARG A 12 25.78 35.60 14.36
N GLU A 13 25.94 34.86 15.44
CA GLU A 13 25.82 33.39 15.43
C GLU A 13 24.37 32.89 15.41
N ALA A 14 23.41 33.77 15.70
CA ALA A 14 21.97 33.50 15.56
C ALA A 14 21.45 33.50 14.11
N ALA A 15 22.28 33.88 13.12
CA ALA A 15 21.85 34.07 11.73
C ALA A 15 22.44 33.06 10.71
N ARG A 16 23.25 32.08 11.14
CA ARG A 16 23.88 31.10 10.22
C ARG A 16 23.77 29.62 10.61
N GLY A 17 23.10 29.30 11.71
CA GLY A 17 22.88 27.92 12.17
C GLY A 17 21.59 27.24 11.68
N GLY A 18 20.96 27.74 10.61
CA GLY A 18 19.70 27.22 10.04
C GLY A 18 19.82 25.86 9.31
N ALA A 19 20.82 25.04 9.65
CA ALA A 19 20.96 23.68 9.17
C ALA A 19 19.99 22.77 9.96
N ARG A 20 18.71 22.86 9.60
CA ARG A 20 17.67 21.91 10.02
C ARG A 20 18.23 20.50 9.80
N ARG A 21 18.44 19.75 10.89
CA ARG A 21 18.82 18.35 10.87
C ARG A 21 17.78 17.60 10.03
N ARG A 22 18.19 17.23 8.81
CA ARG A 22 17.39 16.51 7.83
C ARG A 22 17.56 15.03 8.16
N GLU A 23 16.49 14.37 8.58
CA GLU A 23 16.54 12.95 8.88
C GLU A 23 15.30 12.32 8.22
N ALA A 24 15.51 11.29 7.39
CA ALA A 24 14.48 10.67 6.57
C ALA A 24 14.45 9.16 6.75
N ALA A 25 13.24 8.60 6.77
CA ALA A 25 12.98 7.18 6.58
C ALA A 25 11.94 7.03 5.48
N VAL A 26 12.34 6.50 4.33
CA VAL A 26 11.42 6.18 3.22
C VAL A 26 11.85 4.83 2.68
N LEU A 27 10.87 4.01 2.27
CA LEU A 27 11.03 2.85 1.38
C LEU A 27 11.05 1.40 1.94
N TYR A 28 10.57 1.10 3.14
CA TYR A 28 10.34 -0.33 3.46
C TYR A 28 9.09 -0.91 2.78
N LEU A 29 8.19 -0.03 2.30
CA LEU A 29 6.78 -0.40 2.10
C LEU A 29 6.43 -0.67 0.65
N LEU A 30 7.13 -0.02 -0.28
CA LEU A 30 7.08 -0.33 -1.71
C LEU A 30 7.78 -1.66 -2.08
N LEU A 31 8.57 -2.22 -1.15
CA LEU A 31 9.24 -3.52 -1.31
C LEU A 31 8.42 -4.71 -0.74
N SER A 32 7.37 -4.46 0.04
CA SER A 32 6.63 -5.54 0.73
C SER A 32 5.76 -6.40 -0.20
N GLU A 33 5.53 -5.97 -1.45
CA GLU A 33 4.91 -6.82 -2.48
C GLU A 33 5.84 -7.93 -3.01
N ARG A 34 7.13 -7.94 -2.63
CA ARG A 34 8.12 -8.92 -3.13
C ARG A 34 8.73 -9.86 -2.09
N LEU A 35 8.52 -9.67 -0.79
CA LEU A 35 9.10 -10.57 0.23
C LEU A 35 8.06 -11.60 0.73
N PRO A 36 8.20 -12.90 0.37
CA PRO A 36 7.38 -13.94 0.97
C PRO A 36 7.68 -14.03 2.47
N GLY A 37 6.63 -14.03 3.30
CA GLY A 37 6.73 -14.48 4.70
C GLY A 37 6.60 -13.44 5.83
N ARG A 38 6.35 -12.15 5.59
CA ARG A 38 6.07 -11.20 6.70
C ARG A 38 4.61 -10.79 6.79
N LYS A 39 3.99 -11.13 7.94
CA LYS A 39 2.58 -10.88 8.29
C LYS A 39 2.17 -9.44 7.96
N ALA A 40 1.18 -9.31 7.10
CA ALA A 40 0.46 -8.07 6.89
C ALA A 40 -0.65 -7.97 7.92
N ARG A 41 -0.54 -6.99 8.82
CA ARG A 41 -1.58 -6.58 9.76
C ARG A 41 -1.74 -5.08 9.56
N ARG A 42 -2.94 -4.66 9.13
CA ARG A 42 -3.48 -3.28 9.06
C ARG A 42 -2.46 -2.22 8.58
N ARG A 43 -2.34 -2.00 7.26
CA ARG A 43 -1.16 -1.33 6.68
C ARG A 43 -1.28 0.11 6.21
N CYS A 44 -2.42 0.69 5.88
CA CYS A 44 -2.32 1.97 5.13
C CYS A 44 -2.10 3.24 5.98
N VAL A 45 -2.50 3.24 7.26
CA VAL A 45 -2.19 4.37 8.18
C VAL A 45 -0.77 4.26 8.77
N LEU A 46 -0.21 3.06 8.75
CA LEU A 46 1.02 2.69 9.46
C LEU A 46 2.30 3.17 8.78
N GLU A 47 2.18 3.50 7.51
CA GLU A 47 3.27 3.46 6.53
C GLU A 47 3.66 4.87 6.06
N THR A 48 2.96 5.88 6.55
CA THR A 48 2.87 7.20 5.93
C THR A 48 3.26 8.34 6.87
N VAL A 49 3.84 8.07 8.05
CA VAL A 49 4.08 9.11 9.07
C VAL A 49 5.53 9.04 9.59
N VAL A 50 6.41 9.94 9.11
CA VAL A 50 7.88 9.93 9.37
C VAL A 50 8.40 11.05 10.31
N LYS A 51 9.12 10.70 11.41
CA LYS A 51 9.88 11.63 12.29
C LYS A 51 11.40 11.47 12.11
N PRO A 52 12.20 12.53 12.32
CA PRO A 52 13.62 12.50 12.02
C PRO A 52 14.52 11.46 12.80
N ALA A 53 14.45 11.33 14.12
CA ALA A 53 15.61 10.84 14.92
C ALA A 53 15.84 9.30 15.05
N ILE A 54 15.15 8.44 14.31
CA ILE A 54 15.16 6.98 14.55
C ILE A 54 15.46 6.20 13.27
N VAL A 55 16.65 6.41 12.69
CA VAL A 55 17.00 5.78 11.40
C VAL A 55 18.10 4.72 11.52
N PHE A 56 19.08 4.87 12.42
CA PHE A 56 20.23 3.95 12.44
C PHE A 56 19.96 2.58 13.10
N PHE A 57 18.99 2.47 14.01
CA PHE A 57 18.77 1.25 14.81
C PHE A 57 17.79 0.24 14.18
N LEU A 58 16.97 0.67 13.21
CA LEU A 58 15.76 -0.08 12.81
C LEU A 58 15.89 -0.92 11.54
N MET A 59 16.90 -0.68 10.69
CA MET A 59 17.10 -1.46 9.46
C MET A 59 17.50 -2.92 9.71
N PHE A 60 18.13 -3.22 10.84
CA PHE A 60 18.62 -4.57 11.17
C PHE A 60 17.73 -5.37 12.14
N TYR A 61 16.87 -4.71 12.94
CA TYR A 61 16.17 -5.36 14.07
C TYR A 61 14.64 -5.44 13.98
N GLY A 62 14.01 -4.99 12.89
CA GLY A 62 12.61 -5.35 12.59
C GLY A 62 11.55 -4.84 13.58
N CYS A 63 11.74 -3.70 14.24
CA CYS A 63 10.75 -3.13 15.15
C CYS A 63 10.12 -1.85 14.57
N TRP A 64 9.20 -2.01 13.61
CA TRP A 64 8.39 -0.89 13.13
C TRP A 64 7.23 -0.69 14.11
N LYS A 65 7.23 0.44 14.82
CA LYS A 65 6.06 0.80 15.62
C LYS A 65 4.94 1.29 14.73
N THR A 66 3.80 0.65 14.89
CA THR A 66 2.58 0.93 14.16
C THR A 66 1.89 2.17 14.76
N LEU A 67 1.10 2.95 14.00
CA LEU A 67 0.53 4.20 14.55
C LEU A 67 -0.27 3.96 15.84
N ASN A 68 -0.99 2.83 15.92
CA ASN A 68 -1.75 2.40 17.10
C ASN A 68 -0.90 1.82 18.26
N GLN A 69 0.42 1.73 18.12
CA GLN A 69 1.36 1.40 19.20
C GLN A 69 1.90 2.65 19.90
N TYR A 70 1.50 3.85 19.45
CA TYR A 70 1.82 5.11 20.09
C TYR A 70 0.65 5.60 20.96
N THR A 71 0.96 6.45 21.93
CA THR A 71 -0.05 7.16 22.72
C THR A 71 -0.86 8.11 21.84
N ILE A 72 -2.07 8.49 22.27
CA ILE A 72 -2.93 9.41 21.50
C ILE A 72 -2.22 10.76 21.23
N ALA A 73 -1.50 11.29 22.21
CA ALA A 73 -0.73 12.53 22.05
C ALA A 73 0.36 12.40 20.98
N GLU A 74 1.06 11.26 20.97
CA GLU A 74 2.06 10.93 19.98
C GLU A 74 1.50 10.73 18.58
N ILE A 75 0.30 10.14 18.46
CA ILE A 75 -0.44 9.99 17.20
C ILE A 75 -0.82 11.36 16.66
N ASN A 76 -1.43 12.21 17.50
CA ASN A 76 -1.85 13.55 17.10
C ASN A 76 -0.66 14.42 16.68
N HIS A 77 0.44 14.35 17.42
CA HIS A 77 1.66 15.04 17.06
C HIS A 77 2.18 14.60 15.68
N ARG A 78 2.16 13.30 15.42
CA ARG A 78 2.56 12.68 14.15
C ARG A 78 1.69 13.13 12.99
N LEU A 79 0.37 13.02 13.15
CA LEU A 79 -0.60 13.43 12.13
C LEU A 79 -0.50 14.92 11.80
N LYS A 80 -0.22 15.77 12.80
CA LYS A 80 -0.10 17.22 12.64
C LYS A 80 1.19 17.67 11.97
N ASN A 81 2.32 17.05 12.30
CA ASN A 81 3.63 17.64 12.00
C ASN A 81 4.43 16.92 10.92
N TYR A 82 4.04 15.73 10.49
CA TYR A 82 4.86 14.94 9.57
C TYR A 82 4.30 14.98 8.16
N LEU A 83 5.19 14.77 7.20
CA LEU A 83 4.81 14.49 5.82
C LEU A 83 4.03 13.16 5.78
N LYS A 84 2.83 13.22 5.20
CA LYS A 84 1.92 12.10 5.00
C LYS A 84 1.73 11.89 3.52
N PHE A 85 2.13 10.73 3.01
CA PHE A 85 1.97 10.40 1.60
C PHE A 85 1.25 9.06 1.45
N LEU A 86 0.54 8.87 0.35
CA LEU A 86 -0.18 7.65 0.01
C LEU A 86 0.18 7.23 -1.41
N PHE A 87 0.45 5.95 -1.64
CA PHE A 87 0.58 5.40 -3.00
C PHE A 87 -0.64 4.57 -3.32
N VAL A 88 -1.34 4.94 -4.39
CA VAL A 88 -2.52 4.24 -4.89
C VAL A 88 -2.25 3.64 -6.26
N ARG A 89 -3.06 2.67 -6.63
CA ARG A 89 -2.99 1.99 -7.92
C ARG A 89 -4.40 1.86 -8.48
N GLU A 90 -4.52 1.80 -9.81
CA GLU A 90 -5.78 1.47 -10.45
C GLU A 90 -6.44 0.24 -9.76
N PRO A 91 -7.70 0.36 -9.28
CA PRO A 91 -8.28 -0.62 -8.37
C PRO A 91 -8.27 -2.06 -8.89
N PHE A 92 -8.49 -2.27 -10.18
CA PHE A 92 -8.57 -3.61 -10.77
C PHE A 92 -7.21 -4.21 -11.13
N GLU A 93 -6.25 -3.40 -11.56
CA GLU A 93 -4.85 -3.81 -11.67
C GLU A 93 -4.33 -4.27 -10.30
N ARG A 94 -4.64 -3.54 -9.23
CA ARG A 94 -4.27 -3.93 -7.86
C ARG A 94 -4.92 -5.25 -7.46
N LEU A 95 -6.21 -5.41 -7.75
CA LEU A 95 -6.96 -6.63 -7.45
C LEU A 95 -6.36 -7.86 -8.17
N VAL A 96 -6.08 -7.74 -9.46
CA VAL A 96 -5.47 -8.82 -10.26
C VAL A 96 -4.03 -9.09 -9.82
N SER A 97 -3.26 -8.04 -9.48
CA SER A 97 -1.93 -8.20 -8.89
C SER A 97 -1.97 -9.01 -7.59
N ALA A 98 -2.92 -8.70 -6.70
CA ALA A 98 -3.12 -9.43 -5.45
C ALA A 98 -3.49 -10.90 -5.70
N TYR A 99 -4.42 -11.17 -6.61
CA TYR A 99 -4.81 -12.52 -6.98
C TYR A 99 -3.61 -13.34 -7.49
N ARG A 100 -2.88 -12.81 -8.48
CA ARG A 100 -1.70 -13.46 -9.06
C ARG A 100 -0.65 -13.72 -7.99
N ASN A 101 -0.34 -12.72 -7.18
CA ASN A 101 0.65 -12.87 -6.13
C ASN A 101 0.23 -13.93 -5.11
N LYS A 102 -1.03 -13.94 -4.64
CA LYS A 102 -1.46 -14.79 -3.51
C LYS A 102 -1.94 -16.20 -3.87
N PHE A 103 -2.40 -16.41 -5.10
CA PHE A 103 -3.03 -17.69 -5.49
C PHE A 103 -2.36 -18.41 -6.66
N THR A 104 -1.51 -17.76 -7.47
CA THR A 104 -0.84 -18.46 -8.60
C THR A 104 0.58 -18.92 -8.25
N LEU A 105 1.15 -18.45 -7.14
CA LEU A 105 2.52 -18.77 -6.72
C LEU A 105 2.51 -19.92 -5.71
N LYS A 106 3.09 -21.07 -6.08
CA LYS A 106 3.04 -22.32 -5.30
C LYS A 106 3.53 -22.18 -3.85
N TYR A 107 4.46 -21.29 -3.57
CA TYR A 107 5.04 -21.11 -2.25
C TYR A 107 4.15 -20.34 -1.25
N ASN A 108 3.02 -19.76 -1.68
CA ASN A 108 2.10 -19.02 -0.80
C ASN A 108 1.11 -19.93 -0.06
N SER A 109 1.62 -21.04 0.50
CA SER A 109 0.85 -22.07 1.18
C SER A 109 -0.05 -21.53 2.30
N SER A 110 0.38 -20.48 3.02
CA SER A 110 -0.44 -19.85 4.05
C SER A 110 -1.70 -19.19 3.49
N PHE A 111 -1.61 -18.49 2.35
CA PHE A 111 -2.78 -17.88 1.70
C PHE A 111 -3.69 -18.95 1.07
N HIS A 112 -3.10 -19.97 0.45
CA HIS A 112 -3.83 -21.10 -0.12
C HIS A 112 -4.65 -21.82 0.97
N LYS A 113 -4.03 -22.12 2.12
CA LYS A 113 -4.73 -22.78 3.24
C LYS A 113 -5.78 -21.87 3.87
N ARG A 114 -5.46 -20.59 4.14
CA ARG A 114 -6.37 -19.67 4.85
C ARG A 114 -7.55 -19.20 4.01
N PHE A 115 -7.29 -18.81 2.76
CA PHE A 115 -8.30 -18.24 1.87
C PHE A 115 -8.68 -19.21 0.77
N GLY A 116 -7.71 -19.85 0.14
CA GLY A 116 -7.97 -20.69 -1.03
C GLY A 116 -8.88 -21.88 -0.74
N THR A 117 -8.63 -22.64 0.33
CA THR A 117 -9.49 -23.77 0.71
C THR A 117 -10.92 -23.31 1.01
N ARG A 118 -11.07 -22.13 1.63
CA ARG A 118 -12.36 -21.54 1.98
C ARG A 118 -13.13 -21.09 0.73
N ILE A 119 -12.45 -20.45 -0.21
CA ILE A 119 -13.02 -20.04 -1.50
C ILE A 119 -13.48 -21.26 -2.28
N ILE A 120 -12.63 -22.28 -2.41
CA ILE A 120 -12.94 -23.50 -3.15
C ILE A 120 -14.13 -24.23 -2.54
N ARG A 121 -14.15 -24.42 -1.21
CA ARG A 121 -15.27 -25.08 -0.51
C ARG A 121 -16.62 -24.43 -0.77
N ARG A 122 -16.64 -23.11 -0.94
CA ARG A 122 -17.88 -22.34 -1.06
C ARG A 122 -18.37 -22.21 -2.50
N TYR A 123 -17.46 -22.03 -3.45
CA TYR A 123 -17.83 -21.63 -4.81
C TYR A 123 -17.50 -22.66 -5.89
N ARG A 124 -16.63 -23.65 -5.63
CA ARG A 124 -16.27 -24.66 -6.62
C ARG A 124 -17.20 -25.86 -6.55
N LYS A 125 -17.95 -26.10 -7.62
CA LYS A 125 -18.73 -27.33 -7.80
C LYS A 125 -17.77 -28.50 -8.11
N ASN A 126 -18.02 -29.66 -7.51
CA ASN A 126 -17.24 -30.90 -7.72
C ASN A 126 -15.73 -30.71 -7.50
N ALA A 127 -15.35 -30.02 -6.42
CA ALA A 127 -13.95 -29.82 -6.08
C ALA A 127 -13.25 -31.14 -5.76
N THR A 128 -12.02 -31.32 -6.27
CA THR A 128 -11.19 -32.47 -5.92
C THR A 128 -10.78 -32.42 -4.45
N GLN A 129 -10.48 -33.58 -3.87
CA GLN A 129 -9.99 -33.64 -2.48
C GLN A 129 -8.71 -32.83 -2.31
N ASP A 130 -7.81 -32.85 -3.30
CA ASP A 130 -6.60 -32.04 -3.30
C ASP A 130 -6.92 -30.54 -3.22
N ALA A 131 -7.83 -30.04 -4.04
CA ALA A 131 -8.23 -28.63 -4.03
C ALA A 131 -8.85 -28.21 -2.69
N LEU A 132 -9.69 -29.06 -2.09
CA LEU A 132 -10.33 -28.81 -0.80
C LEU A 132 -9.36 -28.79 0.38
N LEU A 133 -8.27 -29.57 0.28
CA LEU A 133 -7.21 -29.63 1.28
C LEU A 133 -6.19 -28.52 1.09
N ASN A 134 -5.76 -28.26 -0.14
CA ASN A 134 -4.60 -27.42 -0.45
C ASN A 134 -4.96 -25.99 -0.84
N GLY A 135 -6.06 -25.76 -1.56
CA GLY A 135 -6.48 -24.41 -1.93
C GLY A 135 -5.54 -23.67 -2.87
N ALA A 136 -4.66 -24.38 -3.58
CA ALA A 136 -3.56 -23.80 -4.35
C ALA A 136 -3.92 -23.44 -5.80
N ASP A 137 -5.12 -23.79 -6.25
CA ASP A 137 -5.56 -23.66 -7.64
C ASP A 137 -6.86 -22.84 -7.74
N VAL A 138 -7.08 -21.90 -6.82
CA VAL A 138 -8.22 -20.97 -6.84
C VAL A 138 -8.30 -20.26 -8.19
N LYS A 139 -9.47 -20.24 -8.81
CA LYS A 139 -9.71 -19.52 -10.07
C LYS A 139 -10.11 -18.08 -9.80
N PHE A 140 -9.77 -17.17 -10.72
CA PHE A 140 -10.11 -15.75 -10.57
C PHE A 140 -11.62 -15.52 -10.42
N LYS A 141 -12.45 -16.29 -11.14
CA LYS A 141 -13.92 -16.24 -10.99
C LYS A 141 -14.40 -16.58 -9.58
N GLU A 142 -13.78 -17.55 -8.93
CA GLU A 142 -14.12 -17.96 -7.55
C GLU A 142 -13.64 -16.91 -6.55
N PHE A 143 -12.48 -16.31 -6.82
CA PHE A 143 -11.98 -15.18 -6.03
C PHE A 143 -12.86 -13.93 -6.18
N ALA A 144 -13.31 -13.60 -7.39
CA ALA A 144 -14.25 -12.51 -7.63
C ALA A 144 -15.56 -12.72 -6.88
N GLU A 145 -16.14 -13.92 -6.97
CA GLU A 145 -17.35 -14.30 -6.23
C GLU A 145 -17.15 -14.15 -4.71
N TYR A 146 -16.01 -14.61 -4.19
CA TYR A 146 -15.66 -14.47 -2.79
C TYR A 146 -15.70 -13.02 -2.30
N LEU A 147 -15.24 -12.07 -3.10
CA LEU A 147 -15.18 -10.65 -2.70
C LEU A 147 -16.54 -9.96 -2.67
N VAL A 148 -17.42 -10.35 -3.58
CA VAL A 148 -18.74 -9.74 -3.75
C VAL A 148 -19.85 -10.46 -2.97
N ASP A 149 -19.59 -11.67 -2.46
CA ASP A 149 -20.51 -12.37 -1.56
C ASP A 149 -20.72 -11.58 -0.25
N PRO A 150 -21.95 -11.12 0.05
CA PRO A 150 -22.25 -10.40 1.27
C PRO A 150 -21.88 -11.16 2.55
N ALA A 151 -21.89 -12.49 2.52
CA ALA A 151 -21.47 -13.29 3.66
C ALA A 151 -19.98 -13.14 3.96
N THR A 152 -19.13 -13.01 2.94
CA THR A 152 -17.70 -12.74 3.16
C THR A 152 -17.50 -11.43 3.93
N GLN A 153 -18.27 -10.39 3.61
CA GLN A 153 -18.17 -9.11 4.29
C GLN A 153 -18.75 -9.14 5.71
N ARG A 154 -19.75 -9.99 5.97
CA ARG A 154 -20.27 -10.24 7.33
C ARG A 154 -19.27 -10.93 8.24
N ASP A 155 -18.42 -11.80 7.68
CA ASP A 155 -17.39 -12.51 8.46
C ASP A 155 -16.22 -11.61 8.89
N GLY A 156 -16.18 -10.36 8.40
CA GLY A 156 -15.22 -9.35 8.80
C GLY A 156 -14.62 -8.58 7.62
N PRO A 157 -13.66 -7.69 7.90
CA PRO A 157 -13.01 -6.91 6.85
C PRO A 157 -12.23 -7.82 5.89
N LEU A 158 -12.27 -7.45 4.61
CA LEU A 158 -11.44 -8.06 3.58
C LEU A 158 -9.95 -7.94 3.94
N ASN A 159 -9.15 -8.89 3.46
CA ASN A 159 -7.71 -8.86 3.64
C ASN A 159 -7.12 -7.60 2.98
N GLU A 160 -6.08 -7.04 3.59
CA GLU A 160 -5.42 -5.82 3.13
C GLU A 160 -4.95 -5.84 1.66
N HIS A 161 -4.70 -7.00 1.06
CA HIS A 161 -4.32 -7.09 -0.34
C HIS A 161 -5.47 -6.79 -1.33
N TRP A 162 -6.73 -7.00 -0.93
CA TRP A 162 -7.93 -6.79 -1.74
C TRP A 162 -9.01 -6.01 -0.99
N GLN A 163 -8.65 -5.30 0.07
CA GLN A 163 -9.47 -4.27 0.69
C GLN A 163 -9.29 -2.96 -0.09
N THR A 164 -10.31 -2.12 -0.18
CA THR A 164 -10.26 -0.81 -0.84
C THR A 164 -9.24 0.12 -0.18
N ALA A 165 -8.56 0.96 -0.97
CA ALA A 165 -7.65 1.97 -0.45
C ALA A 165 -8.41 2.98 0.42
N TYR A 166 -9.64 3.33 0.05
CA TYR A 166 -10.54 4.13 0.87
C TYR A 166 -10.70 3.56 2.30
N GLN A 167 -11.00 2.27 2.43
CA GLN A 167 -11.16 1.63 3.75
C GLN A 167 -9.84 1.44 4.48
N LEU A 168 -8.73 1.19 3.78
CA LEU A 168 -7.45 0.97 4.44
C LEU A 168 -6.83 2.28 4.95
N CYS A 169 -6.92 3.33 4.15
CA CYS A 169 -6.12 4.56 4.28
C CYS A 169 -6.93 5.72 4.86
N HIS A 170 -8.27 5.63 4.86
CA HIS A 170 -9.16 6.67 5.40
C HIS A 170 -8.80 8.10 4.94
N PRO A 171 -8.72 8.37 3.62
CA PRO A 171 -8.32 9.67 3.08
C PRO A 171 -9.27 10.82 3.48
N CYS A 172 -10.48 10.53 3.97
CA CYS A 172 -11.39 11.52 4.53
C CYS A 172 -11.02 11.97 5.96
N HIS A 173 -10.27 11.14 6.70
CA HIS A 173 -9.85 11.44 8.07
C HIS A 173 -8.38 11.86 8.16
N ILE A 174 -7.57 11.43 7.20
CA ILE A 174 -6.14 11.73 7.13
C ILE A 174 -5.89 12.69 5.97
N HIS A 175 -5.41 13.89 6.30
CA HIS A 175 -5.01 14.89 5.32
C HIS A 175 -3.65 14.52 4.74
N TYR A 176 -3.63 13.78 3.64
CA TYR A 176 -2.38 13.43 2.96
C TYR A 176 -1.79 14.66 2.26
N ASP A 177 -0.48 14.87 2.44
CA ASP A 177 0.29 15.92 1.77
C ASP A 177 0.63 15.54 0.32
N LEU A 178 0.69 14.23 0.02
CA LEU A 178 0.92 13.71 -1.33
C LEU A 178 0.17 12.40 -1.59
N VAL A 179 -0.40 12.27 -2.78
CA VAL A 179 -0.95 11.00 -3.29
C VAL A 179 -0.22 10.64 -4.58
N GLY A 180 0.69 9.65 -4.50
CA GLY A 180 1.41 9.10 -5.64
C GLY A 180 0.65 7.92 -6.29
N LYS A 181 1.03 7.59 -7.51
CA LYS A 181 0.41 6.54 -8.33
C LYS A 181 1.40 5.44 -8.67
N TYR A 182 0.92 4.20 -8.78
CA TYR A 182 1.76 3.07 -9.19
C TYR A 182 2.18 3.16 -10.66
N GLU A 183 1.40 3.88 -11.47
CA GLU A 183 1.68 4.17 -12.86
C GLU A 183 2.92 5.07 -13.02
N THR A 184 3.16 5.95 -12.04
CA THR A 184 4.31 6.89 -11.94
C THR A 184 5.19 6.58 -10.73
N LEU A 185 5.21 5.32 -10.27
CA LEU A 185 5.74 4.93 -8.96
C LEU A 185 7.18 5.41 -8.72
N GLU A 186 8.04 5.24 -9.71
CA GLU A 186 9.45 5.61 -9.61
C GLU A 186 9.65 7.13 -9.48
N GLU A 187 8.91 7.90 -10.27
CA GLU A 187 8.97 9.36 -10.22
C GLU A 187 8.43 9.88 -8.88
N ASP A 188 7.25 9.40 -8.48
CA ASP A 188 6.57 9.82 -7.26
C ASP A 188 7.35 9.42 -6.00
N ALA A 189 7.91 8.21 -5.96
CA ALA A 189 8.75 7.76 -4.84
C ALA A 189 10.05 8.59 -4.75
N ASN A 190 10.68 8.89 -5.89
CA ASN A 190 11.86 9.75 -5.90
C ASN A 190 11.51 11.20 -5.52
N TYR A 191 10.31 11.69 -5.81
CA TYR A 191 9.85 13.00 -5.36
C TYR A 191 9.65 13.04 -3.85
N VAL A 192 9.04 12.01 -3.25
CA VAL A 192 8.94 11.87 -1.79
C VAL A 192 10.33 11.89 -1.15
N LEU A 193 11.31 11.15 -1.70
CA LEU A 193 12.70 11.14 -1.21
C LEU A 193 13.35 12.54 -1.23
N ARG A 194 13.03 13.38 -2.23
CA ARG A 194 13.48 14.77 -2.27
C ARG A 194 12.81 15.61 -1.19
N LEU A 195 11.50 15.48 -0.99
CA LEU A 195 10.75 16.22 0.03
C LEU A 195 11.26 15.95 1.45
N VAL A 196 11.66 14.70 1.74
CA VAL A 196 12.23 14.33 3.06
C VAL A 196 13.73 14.62 3.18
N GLY A 197 14.36 15.15 2.13
CA GLY A 197 15.75 15.62 2.16
C GLY A 197 16.84 14.54 1.98
N VAL A 198 16.50 13.38 1.41
CA VAL A 198 17.46 12.29 1.11
C VAL A 198 17.55 11.91 -0.37
N GLY A 199 17.00 12.73 -1.26
CA GLY A 199 17.04 12.47 -2.70
C GLY A 199 18.45 12.45 -3.32
N ASP A 200 19.45 13.01 -2.63
CA ASP A 200 20.85 13.01 -3.08
C ASP A 200 21.59 11.71 -2.72
N SER A 201 21.20 11.05 -1.63
CA SER A 201 21.83 9.83 -1.11
C SER A 201 21.05 8.55 -1.44
N LEU A 202 19.75 8.66 -1.66
CA LEU A 202 18.86 7.54 -1.94
C LEU A 202 18.07 7.78 -3.22
N ARG A 203 17.98 6.74 -4.03
CA ARG A 203 17.10 6.68 -5.20
C ARG A 203 16.19 5.46 -5.10
N PHE A 204 14.97 5.64 -5.57
CA PHE A 204 14.05 4.53 -5.74
C PHE A 204 14.61 3.56 -6.80
N PRO A 205 14.61 2.24 -6.56
CA PRO A 205 15.13 1.28 -7.53
C PRO A 205 14.27 1.31 -8.79
N SER A 206 14.90 1.20 -9.96
CA SER A 206 14.16 1.06 -11.23
C SER A 206 13.56 -0.35 -11.32
N TYR A 207 12.29 -0.43 -11.71
CA TYR A 207 11.55 -1.70 -11.74
C TYR A 207 11.59 -2.33 -13.13
N ALA A 208 11.85 -3.65 -13.19
CA ALA A 208 11.62 -4.41 -14.41
C ALA A 208 10.12 -4.40 -14.76
N LYS A 209 9.78 -3.74 -15.89
CA LYS A 209 8.41 -3.59 -16.41
C LYS A 209 7.65 -4.93 -16.54
N SER A 210 8.38 -6.04 -16.74
CA SER A 210 7.84 -7.40 -16.91
C SER A 210 7.05 -7.95 -15.71
N THR A 211 7.22 -7.37 -14.51
CA THR A 211 6.52 -7.84 -13.30
C THR A 211 5.21 -7.10 -13.00
N ARG A 212 4.90 -6.03 -13.74
CA ARG A 212 3.71 -5.19 -13.51
C ARG A 212 2.47 -5.88 -14.10
N THR A 213 1.41 -6.03 -13.31
CA THR A 213 0.07 -6.28 -13.89
C THR A 213 -0.34 -5.08 -14.74
N THR A 214 -0.75 -5.29 -15.98
CA THR A 214 -1.14 -4.22 -16.90
C THR A 214 -2.64 -4.20 -17.11
N ASP A 215 -3.18 -3.08 -17.55
CA ASP A 215 -4.57 -2.94 -18.01
C ASP A 215 -5.01 -4.08 -18.94
N ALA A 216 -4.22 -4.40 -19.98
CA ALA A 216 -4.52 -5.50 -20.91
C ALA A 216 -4.61 -6.88 -20.22
N MET A 217 -3.74 -7.14 -19.24
CA MET A 217 -3.81 -8.37 -18.44
C MET A 217 -5.04 -8.37 -17.54
N THR A 218 -5.35 -7.24 -16.91
CA THR A 218 -6.54 -7.08 -16.07
C THR A 218 -7.81 -7.33 -16.89
N ALA A 219 -7.90 -6.79 -18.12
CA ALA A 219 -8.99 -7.03 -19.04
C ALA A 219 -9.20 -8.54 -19.33
N GLN A 220 -8.14 -9.31 -19.52
CA GLN A 220 -8.21 -10.77 -19.71
C GLN A 220 -8.75 -11.51 -18.48
N PHE A 221 -8.46 -11.04 -17.26
CA PHE A 221 -9.05 -11.63 -16.06
C PHE A 221 -10.54 -11.27 -15.96
N PHE A 222 -10.90 -10.03 -16.26
CA PHE A 222 -12.28 -9.55 -16.21
C PHE A 222 -13.17 -10.15 -17.31
N SER A 223 -12.63 -10.50 -18.47
CA SER A 223 -13.38 -11.19 -19.53
C SER A 223 -13.88 -12.57 -19.09
N ASN A 224 -13.23 -13.20 -18.10
CA ASN A 224 -13.54 -14.54 -17.59
C ASN A 224 -14.56 -14.56 -16.43
N ILE A 225 -15.09 -13.41 -16.02
CA ILE A 225 -16.11 -13.29 -14.97
C ILE A 225 -17.43 -12.74 -15.55
N SER A 226 -18.55 -12.98 -14.86
CA SER A 226 -19.87 -12.57 -15.36
C SER A 226 -20.04 -11.04 -15.29
N THR A 227 -20.93 -10.48 -16.13
CA THR A 227 -21.34 -9.06 -16.07
C THR A 227 -21.77 -8.67 -14.65
N GLN A 228 -22.55 -9.52 -13.97
CA GLN A 228 -22.96 -9.30 -12.59
C GLN A 228 -21.76 -9.17 -11.63
N GLN A 229 -20.77 -10.06 -11.74
CA GLN A 229 -19.54 -9.97 -10.94
C GLN A 229 -18.76 -8.68 -11.24
N GLN A 230 -18.70 -8.26 -12.51
CA GLN A 230 -18.04 -7.00 -12.89
C GLN A 230 -18.75 -5.79 -12.28
N ILE A 231 -20.09 -5.73 -12.35
CA ILE A 231 -20.90 -4.66 -11.74
C ILE A 231 -20.68 -4.62 -10.22
N GLN A 232 -20.73 -5.77 -9.55
CA GLN A 232 -20.54 -5.83 -8.09
C GLN A 232 -19.12 -5.46 -7.67
N LEU A 233 -18.10 -5.88 -8.42
CA LEU A 233 -16.72 -5.44 -8.17
C LEU A 233 -16.55 -3.94 -8.41
N ASN A 234 -17.14 -3.39 -9.48
CA ASN A 234 -17.11 -1.96 -9.74
C ASN A 234 -17.78 -1.17 -8.59
N GLN A 235 -18.91 -1.65 -8.07
CA GLN A 235 -19.56 -1.07 -6.89
C GLN A 235 -18.67 -1.16 -5.64
N LEU A 236 -18.03 -2.31 -5.41
CA LEU A 236 -17.13 -2.52 -4.26
C LEU A 236 -15.96 -1.54 -4.26
N TYR A 237 -15.37 -1.25 -5.43
CA TYR A 237 -14.21 -0.37 -5.58
C TYR A 237 -14.56 1.06 -6.03
N LYS A 238 -15.84 1.41 -6.15
CA LYS A 238 -16.30 2.70 -6.71
C LYS A 238 -15.65 3.92 -6.05
N LEU A 239 -15.52 3.89 -4.72
CA LEU A 239 -14.90 5.00 -4.00
C LEU A 239 -13.41 5.14 -4.30
N ASP A 240 -12.67 4.04 -4.53
CA ASP A 240 -11.26 4.13 -4.92
C ASP A 240 -11.13 4.80 -6.30
N PHE A 241 -12.01 4.47 -7.25
CA PHE A 241 -12.03 5.13 -8.56
C PHE A 241 -12.26 6.63 -8.45
N LEU A 242 -13.30 7.04 -7.72
CA LEU A 242 -13.67 8.44 -7.56
C LEU A 242 -12.62 9.24 -6.77
N MET A 243 -12.18 8.71 -5.62
CA MET A 243 -11.28 9.41 -4.71
C MET A 243 -9.89 9.64 -5.30
N PHE A 244 -9.42 8.72 -6.16
CA PHE A 244 -8.06 8.78 -6.71
C PHE A 244 -8.02 9.12 -8.20
N ASN A 245 -9.13 9.63 -8.72
CA ASN A 245 -9.27 10.09 -10.09
C ASN A 245 -8.81 9.02 -11.10
N TYR A 246 -9.35 7.80 -10.95
CA TYR A 246 -9.23 6.75 -11.95
C TYR A 246 -10.51 6.70 -12.76
N SER A 247 -10.36 6.55 -14.08
CA SER A 247 -11.50 6.30 -14.97
C SER A 247 -11.98 4.86 -14.81
N THR A 248 -13.29 4.65 -14.96
CA THR A 248 -13.83 3.30 -15.05
C THR A 248 -13.27 2.61 -16.31
N PRO A 249 -12.69 1.41 -16.19
CA PRO A 249 -12.08 0.73 -17.33
C PRO A 249 -13.09 0.40 -18.43
N SER A 250 -12.72 0.66 -19.69
CA SER A 250 -13.61 0.48 -20.85
C SER A 250 -13.93 -0.97 -21.19
N TYR A 251 -13.15 -1.93 -20.67
CA TYR A 251 -13.38 -3.36 -20.87
C TYR A 251 -14.50 -3.93 -19.96
N LEU A 252 -15.04 -3.13 -19.04
CA LEU A 252 -16.13 -3.56 -18.19
C LEU A 252 -17.46 -3.58 -18.94
N ARG A 253 -18.26 -4.59 -18.66
CA ARG A 253 -19.66 -4.69 -19.05
C ARG A 253 -20.49 -4.28 -17.84
N LEU A 254 -21.07 -3.08 -17.90
CA LEU A 254 -21.85 -2.49 -16.79
C LEU A 254 -23.33 -2.32 -17.12
N ASP A 255 -23.75 -2.78 -18.30
CA ASP A 255 -25.11 -2.73 -18.81
C ASP A 255 -25.92 -3.98 -18.44
#